data_AF-M3TDM6-F1
#
_entry.id   AF-M3TDM6-F1
#
_cell.length_a   1.000
_cell.length_b   1.000
_cell.length_c   1.000
_cell.angle_alpha   90.00
_cell.angle_beta   90.00
_cell.angle_gamma   90.00
#
_symmetry.space_group_name_H-M   'P 1'
#
loop_
_entity.id
_entity.type
_entity.pdbx_description
1 polymer ?
#
loop_
_entity_poly.entity_id
_entity_poly.type
_entity_poly.pdbx_seq_one_letter_code
_entity_poly.pdbx_strand_id
1 'polypeptide(L)'
;MNPIIIDTDSGDELWVASACADHAGVNLREWNAHVSRGRAPAPVARIGHLQLWVAHEVHSWTLERRLTGTNPLRVIRLADDRVGQV
;
A
#
# COMPACT_ATOMS: atom_id res chain seq x y z
N MET A 1 -17.72 3.81 12.09
CA MET A 1 -17.75 2.36 11.79
C MET A 1 -16.72 2.10 10.71
N ASN A 2 -15.92 1.02 10.79
CA ASN A 2 -14.85 0.70 9.85
C ASN A 2 -14.89 -0.81 9.49
N PRO A 3 -15.68 -1.22 8.48
CA PRO A 3 -15.77 -2.62 8.08
C PRO A 3 -14.52 -3.07 7.31
N ILE A 4 -14.19 -4.36 7.41
CA ILE A 4 -13.08 -5.00 6.68
C ILE A 4 -13.61 -6.13 5.78
N ILE A 5 -12.92 -6.41 4.68
CA ILE A 5 -13.22 -7.52 3.76
C ILE A 5 -12.12 -8.56 3.95
N ILE A 6 -12.51 -9.80 4.26
CA ILE A 6 -11.59 -10.93 4.40
C ILE A 6 -11.94 -11.97 3.33
N ASP A 7 -10.94 -12.42 2.59
CA ASP A 7 -11.06 -13.63 1.76
C ASP A 7 -11.14 -14.85 2.69
N THR A 8 -12.21 -15.63 2.59
CA THR A 8 -12.43 -16.79 3.47
C THR A 8 -11.52 -17.97 3.14
N ASP A 9 -11.02 -18.05 1.91
CA ASP A 9 -10.21 -19.18 1.46
C ASP A 9 -8.74 -18.99 1.84
N SER A 10 -8.20 -17.78 1.70
CA SER A 10 -6.81 -17.47 2.06
C SER A 10 -6.64 -16.85 3.45
N GLY A 11 -7.70 -16.24 3.99
CA GLY A 11 -7.64 -15.42 5.21
C GLY A 11 -7.06 -14.02 4.99
N ASP A 12 -6.80 -13.62 3.74
CA ASP A 12 -6.22 -12.32 3.43
C ASP A 12 -7.23 -11.17 3.61
N GLU A 13 -6.75 -10.07 4.16
CA GLU A 13 -7.49 -8.82 4.11
C GLU A 13 -7.45 -8.23 2.69
N LEU A 14 -8.63 -7.85 2.21
CA LEU A 14 -8.81 -7.26 0.90
C LEU A 14 -9.22 -5.79 1.01
N TRP A 15 -8.60 -4.96 0.18
CA TRP A 15 -8.85 -3.53 0.11
C TRP A 15 -9.50 -3.15 -1.20
N VAL A 16 -10.43 -2.20 -1.11
CA VAL A 16 -10.93 -1.47 -2.28
C VAL A 16 -9.92 -0.43 -2.73
N ALA A 17 -10.04 0.03 -3.99
CA ALA A 17 -9.11 0.99 -4.59
C ALA A 17 -8.88 2.27 -3.75
N SER A 18 -9.91 2.79 -3.06
CA SER A 18 -9.76 3.96 -2.19
C SER A 18 -8.88 3.69 -0.98
N ALA A 19 -9.05 2.53 -0.32
CA ALA A 19 -8.19 2.14 0.80
C ALA A 19 -6.74 1.94 0.36
N CYS A 20 -6.52 1.36 -0.82
CA CYS A 20 -5.17 1.25 -1.40
C CYS A 20 -4.55 2.63 -1.65
N ALA A 21 -5.30 3.57 -2.22
CA ALA A 21 -4.85 4.92 -2.50
C ALA A 21 -4.49 5.67 -1.20
N ASP A 22 -5.38 5.62 -0.21
CA ASP A 22 -5.20 6.22 1.11
C ASP A 22 -3.94 5.67 1.80
N HIS A 23 -3.78 4.34 1.81
CA HIS A 23 -2.59 3.69 2.38
C HIS A 23 -1.30 4.12 1.67
N ALA A 24 -1.34 4.14 0.34
CA ALA A 24 -0.22 4.52 -0.50
C ALA A 24 0.15 6.01 -0.37
N GLY A 25 -0.76 6.85 0.11
CA GLY A 25 -0.60 8.31 0.18
C GLY A 25 -0.70 8.97 -1.19
N VAL A 26 -1.56 8.45 -2.08
CA VAL A 26 -1.88 9.03 -3.40
C VAL A 26 -3.38 9.17 -3.56
N ASN A 27 -3.83 9.96 -4.52
CA ASN A 27 -5.27 10.00 -4.83
C ASN A 27 -5.70 8.75 -5.64
N LEU A 28 -7.02 8.51 -5.69
CA LEU A 28 -7.59 7.35 -6.40
C LEU A 28 -7.23 7.30 -7.89
N ARG A 29 -7.13 8.46 -8.57
CA ARG A 29 -6.74 8.54 -9.98
C ARG A 29 -5.30 8.08 -10.18
N GLU A 30 -4.39 8.51 -9.30
CA GLU A 30 -2.98 8.10 -9.31
C GLU A 30 -2.83 6.61 -9.02
N TRP A 31 -3.56 6.08 -8.03
CA TRP A 31 -3.61 4.64 -7.74
C TRP A 31 -4.00 3.85 -9.00
N ASN A 32 -5.13 4.20 -9.62
CA ASN A 32 -5.60 3.54 -10.85
C ASN A 32 -4.59 3.67 -12.00
N ALA A 33 -3.87 4.79 -12.07
CA ALA A 33 -2.83 5.00 -13.06
C ALA A 33 -1.54 4.20 -12.78
N HIS A 34 -1.26 3.82 -11.53
CA HIS A 34 -0.21 2.86 -11.20
C HIS A 34 -0.63 1.44 -11.58
N VAL A 35 -1.87 1.05 -11.27
CA VAL A 35 -2.44 -0.26 -11.61
C VAL A 35 -2.48 -0.44 -13.14
N SER A 36 -3.00 0.53 -13.89
CA SER A 36 -3.12 0.41 -15.36
C SER A 36 -1.78 0.33 -16.08
N ARG A 37 -0.70 0.86 -15.48
CA ARG A 37 0.67 0.77 -16.00
C ARG A 37 1.42 -0.47 -15.51
N GLY A 38 0.76 -1.38 -14.78
CA GLY A 38 1.39 -2.57 -14.20
C GLY A 38 2.47 -2.25 -13.17
N ARG A 39 2.41 -1.05 -12.55
CA ARG A 39 3.40 -0.61 -11.55
C ARG A 39 2.98 -0.91 -10.12
N ALA A 40 1.68 -1.06 -9.87
CA ALA A 40 1.11 -1.48 -8.59
C ALA A 40 0.55 -2.90 -8.71
N PRO A 41 0.26 -3.59 -7.58
CA PRO A 41 -0.36 -4.90 -7.61
C PRO A 41 -1.64 -4.94 -8.45
N ALA A 42 -1.90 -6.07 -9.09
CA ALA A 42 -3.11 -6.29 -9.84
C ALA A 42 -4.28 -6.60 -8.90
N PRO A 43 -5.52 -6.22 -9.23
CA PRO A 43 -6.67 -6.61 -8.44
C PRO A 43 -6.88 -8.12 -8.52
N VAL A 44 -7.13 -8.75 -7.36
CA VAL A 44 -7.32 -10.21 -7.24
C VAL A 44 -8.78 -10.65 -7.40
N ALA A 45 -9.72 -9.76 -7.10
CA ALA A 45 -11.14 -10.07 -7.15
C ALA A 45 -12.00 -8.83 -7.48
N ARG A 46 -13.29 -9.06 -7.71
CA ARG A 46 -14.27 -8.00 -7.94
C ARG A 46 -15.60 -8.33 -7.27
N ILE A 47 -16.13 -7.38 -6.48
CA ILE A 47 -17.47 -7.42 -5.91
C ILE A 47 -18.29 -6.28 -6.51
N GLY A 48 -19.20 -6.61 -7.43
CA GLY A 48 -19.94 -5.61 -8.21
C GLY A 48 -19.01 -4.74 -9.07
N HIS A 49 -18.91 -3.46 -8.75
CA HIS A 49 -18.00 -2.51 -9.41
C HIS A 49 -16.69 -2.29 -8.64
N LEU A 50 -16.57 -2.83 -7.42
CA LEU A 50 -15.39 -2.68 -6.58
C LEU A 50 -14.36 -3.74 -6.97
N GLN A 51 -13.18 -3.30 -7.37
CA GLN A 51 -12.00 -4.15 -7.47
C GLN A 51 -11.35 -4.28 -6.10
N LEU A 52 -10.78 -5.45 -5.83
CA LEU A 52 -10.18 -5.80 -4.56
C LEU A 52 -8.70 -6.17 -4.73
N TRP A 53 -7.88 -5.73 -3.79
CA TRP A 53 -6.44 -6.00 -3.71
C TRP A 53 -6.09 -6.62 -2.39
N VAL A 54 -5.09 -7.50 -2.38
CA VAL A 54 -4.56 -8.06 -1.15
C VAL A 54 -3.79 -6.98 -0.38
N ALA A 55 -4.19 -6.71 0.85
CA ALA A 55 -3.66 -5.61 1.66
C ALA A 55 -2.13 -5.69 1.84
N HIS A 56 -1.60 -6.88 2.12
CA HIS A 56 -0.17 -7.07 2.37
C HIS A 56 0.70 -6.82 1.12
N GLU A 57 0.18 -7.07 -0.09
CA GLU A 57 0.86 -6.74 -1.34
C GLU A 57 0.91 -5.22 -1.55
N VAL A 58 -0.17 -4.51 -1.25
CA VAL A 58 -0.24 -3.05 -1.33
C VAL A 58 0.72 -2.41 -0.32
N HIS A 59 0.82 -2.96 0.89
CA HIS A 59 1.80 -2.56 1.89
C HIS A 59 3.24 -2.69 1.37
N SER A 60 3.58 -3.87 0.85
CA SER A 60 4.93 -4.18 0.34
C SER A 60 5.31 -3.25 -0.81
N TRP A 61 4.42 -3.10 -1.78
CA TRP A 61 4.61 -2.16 -2.88
C TRP A 61 4.80 -0.71 -2.43
N THR A 62 4.00 -0.26 -1.44
CA THR A 62 4.09 1.11 -0.92
C THR A 62 5.45 1.36 -0.26
N LEU A 63 5.96 0.38 0.49
CA LEU A 63 7.27 0.44 1.12
C LEU A 63 8.38 0.52 0.08
N GLU A 64 8.38 -0.38 -0.91
CA GLU A 64 9.37 -0.40 -2.00
C GLU A 64 9.40 0.92 -2.78
N ARG A 65 8.22 1.48 -3.08
CA ARG A 65 8.10 2.77 -3.77
C ARG A 65 8.69 3.91 -2.95
N ARG A 66 8.44 3.93 -1.64
CA ARG A 66 9.00 4.96 -0.74
C ARG A 66 10.51 4.83 -0.62
N LEU A 67 11.05 3.62 -0.60
CA LEU A 67 12.49 3.37 -0.55
C LEU A 67 13.18 3.77 -1.86
N THR A 68 12.57 3.49 -3.01
CA THR A 68 13.13 3.83 -4.33
C THR A 68 13.20 5.35 -4.55
N GLY A 69 12.23 6.11 -4.03
CA GLY A 69 12.24 7.57 -4.07
C GLY A 69 13.09 8.24 -2.97
N THR A 70 13.57 7.48 -1.99
CA THR A 70 14.34 8.01 -0.85
C THR A 70 15.82 7.72 -1.06
N ASN A 71 16.65 8.76 -1.05
CA ASN A 71 18.11 8.59 -0.98
C ASN A 71 18.44 7.74 0.27
N PRO A 72 19.05 6.56 0.12
CA PRO A 72 19.29 5.63 1.24
C PRO A 72 20.09 6.26 2.40
N LEU A 73 20.89 7.29 2.11
CA LEU A 73 21.65 8.04 3.12
C LEU A 73 20.79 8.93 4.04
N ARG A 74 19.49 9.12 3.74
CA ARG A 74 18.57 9.91 4.58
C ARG A 74 17.88 9.07 5.66
N VAL A 75 17.74 7.76 5.43
CA VAL A 75 17.06 6.82 6.34
C VAL A 75 17.93 6.51 7.57
N ILE A 76 19.24 6.39 7.39
CA ILE A 76 20.18 6.05 8.47
C ILE A 76 20.23 7.18 9.54
N ARG A 77 20.08 8.45 9.13
CA ARG A 77 20.17 9.60 10.05
C ARG A 77 18.97 9.71 11.02
N LEU A 78 17.80 9.16 10.68
CA LEU A 78 16.62 9.20 11.56
C LEU A 78 16.63 8.12 12.66
N ALA A 79 17.45 7.09 12.51
CA ALA A 79 17.60 6.03 13.52
C ALA A 79 18.65 6.37 14.59
N ASP A 80 19.60 7.25 14.29
CA ASP A 80 20.72 7.61 15.17
C ASP A 80 20.34 8.67 16.22
N ASP A 81 19.39 9.56 15.91
CA ASP A 81 18.93 10.64 16.80
C ASP A 81 18.11 10.15 18.03
N ARG A 82 17.91 8.83 18.20
CA ARG A 82 17.19 8.25 19.35
C ARG A 82 18.09 7.63 20.43
N VAL A 83 19.41 7.65 20.26
CA VAL A 83 20.36 7.04 21.21
C VAL A 83 21.06 8.09 22.11
N GLY A 84 20.86 9.39 21.87
CA GLY A 84 21.62 10.46 22.52
C GLY A 84 20.89 11.34 23.54
N GLN A 85 19.77 10.90 24.11
CA GLN A 85 19.06 11.69 25.12
C GLN A 85 18.70 10.84 26.35
N VAL A 86 19.74 10.49 27.11
CA VAL A 86 19.67 10.07 28.52
C VAL A 86 20.75 10.83 29.28
#